data_AF-A0A218ZPP9-F1
#
_entry.id   AF-A0A218ZPP9-F1
#
_cell.length_a   1.000
_cell.length_b   1.000
_cell.length_c   1.000
_cell.angle_alpha   90.00
_cell.angle_beta   90.00
_cell.angle_gamma   90.00
#
_symmetry.space_group_name_H-M   'P 1'
#
loop_
_entity.id
_entity.type
_entity.pdbx_description
1 polymer ?
#
loop_
_entity_poly.entity_id
_entity_poly.type
_entity_poly.pdbx_seq_one_letter_code
_entity_poly.pdbx_strand_id
1 'polypeptide(L)'
;MTENELTQAIDQIKTASMDAVRLDRRILKKTWGFYYMIWATAITLFSTIYIPLENISNTVYQDILFFTAYGIVFIVAIFVTMTLFRRAYMIGQINSGFKGKNRRNEIRSISINVLLFILILFLASGILKYPEGVIGLFFVLVLIYIGMLSGIKQSMGKFPFEGYLSSGAFLFSAVSSTVSLFLNYGYVVYGLLWLVSSAIWFLSGYISLRDYRKMVNGADESLRVD
;
A
#
# COMPACT_ATOMS: atom_id res chain seq x y z
N MET A 1 27.56 -17.14 -37.82
CA MET A 1 26.15 -16.74 -37.74
C MET A 1 25.76 -16.10 -39.04
N THR A 2 24.81 -16.69 -39.75
CA THR A 2 24.17 -16.05 -40.91
C THR A 2 23.18 -14.97 -40.44
N GLU A 3 22.83 -14.05 -41.32
CA GLU A 3 21.88 -12.96 -41.02
C GLU A 3 20.51 -13.49 -40.56
N ASN A 4 20.09 -14.66 -41.07
CA ASN A 4 18.89 -15.37 -40.64
C ASN A 4 19.02 -15.93 -39.20
N GLU A 5 20.17 -16.48 -38.83
CA GLU A 5 20.42 -16.97 -37.47
C GLU A 5 20.48 -15.81 -36.46
N LEU A 6 21.01 -14.65 -36.86
CA LEU A 6 21.03 -13.44 -36.03
C LEU A 6 19.62 -12.89 -35.80
N THR A 7 18.80 -12.85 -36.85
CA THR A 7 17.41 -12.40 -36.76
C THR A 7 16.58 -13.35 -35.87
N GLN A 8 16.73 -14.66 -36.04
CA GLN A 8 16.08 -15.65 -35.17
C GLN A 8 16.53 -15.54 -33.70
N ALA A 9 17.82 -15.31 -33.44
CA ALA A 9 18.33 -15.11 -32.08
C ALA A 9 17.76 -13.84 -31.45
N ILE A 10 17.66 -12.73 -32.20
CA ILE A 10 17.06 -11.48 -31.72
C ILE A 10 15.57 -11.68 -31.38
N ASP A 11 14.81 -12.38 -32.23
CA ASP A 11 13.39 -12.64 -31.98
C ASP A 11 13.16 -13.55 -30.78
N GLN A 12 14.02 -14.56 -30.58
CA GLN A 12 13.98 -15.41 -29.39
C GLN A 12 14.29 -14.61 -28.11
N ILE A 13 15.30 -13.73 -28.14
CA ILE A 13 15.64 -12.87 -27.00
C ILE A 13 14.50 -11.88 -26.71
N LYS A 14 13.88 -11.31 -27.74
CA LYS A 14 12.75 -10.39 -27.60
C LYS A 14 11.55 -11.10 -26.97
N THR A 15 11.25 -12.30 -27.42
CA THR A 15 10.13 -13.12 -26.88
C THR A 15 10.38 -13.49 -25.42
N ALA A 16 11.56 -14.01 -25.10
CA ALA A 16 11.95 -14.34 -23.72
C ALA A 16 11.91 -13.11 -22.80
N SER A 17 12.33 -11.94 -23.29
CA SER A 17 12.28 -10.67 -22.56
C SER A 17 10.84 -10.23 -22.30
N MET A 18 9.95 -10.37 -23.29
CA MET A 18 8.52 -10.06 -23.11
C MET A 18 7.85 -10.97 -22.09
N ASP A 19 8.18 -12.27 -22.10
CA ASP A 19 7.62 -13.22 -21.14
C ASP A 19 8.12 -12.99 -19.72
N ALA A 20 9.39 -12.61 -19.54
CA ALA A 20 9.93 -12.16 -18.26
C ALA A 20 9.19 -10.93 -17.72
N VAL A 21 8.94 -9.92 -18.57
CA VAL A 21 8.19 -8.71 -18.19
C VAL A 21 6.74 -9.05 -17.80
N ARG A 22 6.10 -9.99 -18.50
CA ARG A 22 4.75 -10.46 -18.15
C ARG A 22 4.73 -11.18 -16.80
N LEU A 23 5.73 -12.01 -16.52
CA LEU A 23 5.86 -12.69 -15.23
C LEU A 23 6.04 -11.69 -14.08
N ASP A 24 6.92 -10.71 -14.24
CA ASP A 24 7.13 -9.62 -13.26
C ASP A 24 5.83 -8.89 -12.95
N ARG A 25 5.09 -8.48 -14.00
CA ARG A 25 3.80 -7.80 -13.84
C ARG A 25 2.79 -8.66 -13.09
N ARG A 26 2.71 -9.96 -13.38
CA ARG A 26 1.82 -10.90 -12.66
C ARG A 26 2.16 -10.98 -11.18
N ILE A 27 3.45 -11.12 -10.84
CA ILE A 27 3.91 -11.19 -9.45
C ILE A 27 3.60 -9.87 -8.71
N LEU A 28 3.86 -8.73 -9.36
CA LEU A 28 3.57 -7.41 -8.79
C LEU A 28 2.07 -7.18 -8.61
N LYS A 29 1.23 -7.57 -9.57
CA LYS A 29 -0.24 -7.50 -9.45
C LYS A 29 -0.73 -8.30 -8.24
N LYS A 30 -0.28 -9.55 -8.08
CA LYS A 30 -0.59 -10.37 -6.90
C LYS A 30 -0.13 -9.70 -5.60
N THR A 31 1.05 -9.11 -5.61
CA THR A 31 1.65 -8.43 -4.46
C THR A 31 0.84 -7.21 -4.04
N TRP A 32 0.42 -6.39 -5.00
CA TRP A 32 -0.48 -5.26 -4.74
C TRP A 32 -1.84 -5.71 -4.22
N GLY A 33 -2.39 -6.82 -4.72
CA GLY A 33 -3.59 -7.44 -4.17
C GLY A 33 -3.49 -7.72 -2.67
N PHE A 34 -2.41 -8.36 -2.23
CA PHE A 34 -2.16 -8.60 -0.81
C PHE A 34 -1.88 -7.32 -0.02
N TYR A 35 -1.17 -6.35 -0.61
CA TYR A 35 -0.97 -5.03 0.00
C TYR A 35 -2.32 -4.39 0.38
N TYR A 36 -3.27 -4.35 -0.56
CA TYR A 36 -4.58 -3.77 -0.30
C TYR A 36 -5.30 -4.51 0.84
N MET A 37 -5.22 -5.83 0.90
CA MET A 37 -5.85 -6.63 1.98
C MET A 37 -5.20 -6.40 3.35
N ILE A 38 -3.86 -6.31 3.42
CA ILE A 38 -3.13 -6.03 4.66
C ILE A 38 -3.57 -4.69 5.22
N TRP A 39 -3.58 -3.65 4.38
CA TRP A 39 -3.95 -2.31 4.81
C TRP A 39 -5.45 -2.15 5.05
N ALA A 40 -6.32 -2.86 4.31
CA ALA A 40 -7.74 -2.94 4.63
C ALA A 40 -7.96 -3.48 6.06
N THR A 41 -7.24 -4.56 6.41
CA THR A 41 -7.27 -5.14 7.75
C THR A 41 -6.77 -4.15 8.80
N ALA A 42 -5.67 -3.46 8.52
CA ALA A 42 -5.15 -2.42 9.41
C ALA A 42 -6.17 -1.28 9.62
N ILE A 43 -6.80 -0.79 8.54
CA ILE A 43 -7.86 0.23 8.62
C ILE A 43 -9.05 -0.26 9.45
N THR A 44 -9.48 -1.51 9.30
CA THR A 44 -10.56 -2.10 10.12
C THR A 44 -10.18 -2.12 11.60
N LEU A 45 -8.95 -2.54 11.92
CA LEU A 45 -8.46 -2.55 13.29
C LEU A 45 -8.43 -1.13 13.85
N PHE A 46 -7.84 -0.17 13.13
CA PHE A 46 -7.82 1.24 13.51
C PHE A 46 -9.22 1.81 13.77
N SER A 47 -10.20 1.45 12.93
CA SER A 47 -11.58 1.95 13.03
C SER A 47 -12.35 1.34 14.21
N THR A 48 -11.91 0.23 14.77
CA THR A 48 -12.62 -0.51 15.83
C THR A 48 -11.86 -0.56 17.16
N ILE A 49 -10.58 -0.14 17.18
CA ILE A 49 -9.71 -0.23 18.36
C ILE A 49 -10.18 0.63 19.53
N TYR A 50 -10.94 1.69 19.25
CA TYR A 50 -11.49 2.57 20.28
C TYR A 50 -12.57 1.86 21.13
N ILE A 51 -13.34 0.94 20.55
CA ILE A 51 -14.47 0.26 21.19
C ILE A 51 -14.08 -0.45 22.49
N PRO A 52 -13.06 -1.31 22.54
CA PRO A 52 -12.64 -1.93 23.81
C PRO A 52 -12.05 -0.92 24.80
N LEU A 53 -11.51 0.21 24.33
CA LEU A 53 -10.84 1.21 25.15
C LEU A 53 -11.82 2.21 25.80
N GLU A 54 -13.03 2.37 25.27
CA GLU A 54 -14.08 3.22 25.86
C GLU A 54 -14.47 2.80 27.28
N ASN A 55 -14.23 1.54 27.65
CA ASN A 55 -14.54 1.01 28.99
C ASN A 55 -13.48 1.37 30.05
N ILE A 56 -12.39 2.04 29.67
CA ILE A 56 -11.30 2.41 30.58
C ILE A 56 -11.58 3.81 31.13
N SER A 57 -11.90 3.89 32.43
CA SER A 57 -12.27 5.16 33.09
C SER A 57 -11.12 6.16 33.21
N ASN A 58 -9.87 5.69 33.21
CA ASN A 58 -8.71 6.56 33.28
C ASN A 58 -8.24 6.94 31.87
N THR A 59 -8.51 8.19 31.51
CA THR A 59 -8.21 8.77 30.19
C THR A 59 -6.73 8.69 29.80
N VAL A 60 -5.80 8.79 30.77
CA VAL A 60 -4.37 8.68 30.49
C VAL A 60 -3.99 7.27 30.05
N TYR A 61 -4.52 6.24 30.74
CA TYR A 61 -4.30 4.85 30.33
C TYR A 61 -5.01 4.52 29.01
N GLN A 62 -6.20 5.08 28.79
CA GLN A 62 -6.94 4.95 27.54
C GLN A 62 -6.12 5.48 26.35
N ASP A 63 -5.56 6.69 26.46
CA ASP A 63 -4.73 7.29 25.42
C ASP A 63 -3.45 6.46 25.16
N ILE A 64 -2.74 6.08 26.23
CA ILE A 64 -1.52 5.25 26.10
C ILE A 64 -1.81 3.93 25.39
N LEU A 65 -2.89 3.24 25.77
CA LEU A 65 -3.28 1.98 25.14
C LEU A 65 -3.72 2.19 23.70
N PHE A 66 -4.45 3.27 23.41
CA PHE A 66 -4.85 3.64 22.05
C PHE A 66 -3.63 3.82 21.13
N PHE A 67 -2.67 4.66 21.52
CA PHE A 67 -1.46 4.90 20.72
C PHE A 67 -0.58 3.66 20.59
N THR A 68 -0.45 2.87 21.68
CA THR A 68 0.32 1.63 21.66
C THR A 68 -0.28 0.62 20.69
N ALA A 69 -1.60 0.43 20.76
CA ALA A 69 -2.29 -0.54 19.91
C ALA A 69 -2.28 -0.09 18.44
N TYR A 70 -2.47 1.20 18.15
CA TYR A 70 -2.28 1.75 16.81
C TYR A 70 -0.84 1.53 16.30
N GLY A 71 0.16 1.83 17.11
CA GLY A 71 1.57 1.66 16.77
C GLY A 71 1.92 0.21 16.43
N ILE A 72 1.42 -0.75 17.21
CA ILE A 72 1.60 -2.18 16.95
C ILE A 72 0.99 -2.57 15.60
N VAL A 73 -0.28 -2.22 15.35
CA VAL A 73 -0.96 -2.56 14.09
C VAL A 73 -0.21 -1.95 12.91
N PHE A 74 0.26 -0.71 13.04
CA PHE A 74 1.01 0.00 12.01
C PHE A 74 2.37 -0.67 11.70
N ILE A 75 3.16 -0.99 12.74
CA ILE A 75 4.46 -1.67 12.61
C ILE A 75 4.27 -3.04 11.95
N VAL A 76 3.25 -3.80 12.37
CA VAL A 76 2.95 -5.12 11.78
C VAL A 76 2.55 -4.98 10.31
N ALA A 77 1.64 -4.07 9.97
CA ALA A 77 1.21 -3.85 8.59
C ALA A 77 2.38 -3.50 7.67
N ILE A 78 3.29 -2.63 8.15
CA ILE A 78 4.51 -2.27 7.44
C ILE A 78 5.46 -3.45 7.30
N PHE A 79 5.72 -4.17 8.39
CA PHE A 79 6.64 -5.31 8.37
C PHE A 79 6.18 -6.38 7.38
N VAL A 80 4.89 -6.70 7.37
CA VAL A 80 4.29 -7.66 6.43
C VAL A 80 4.37 -7.11 5.01
N THR A 81 4.02 -5.84 4.78
CA THR A 81 4.13 -5.18 3.47
C THR A 81 5.55 -5.23 2.93
N MET A 82 6.55 -4.83 3.72
CA MET A 82 7.96 -4.84 3.33
C MET A 82 8.44 -6.25 3.01
N THR A 83 8.06 -7.24 3.81
CA THR A 83 8.41 -8.65 3.58
C THR A 83 7.80 -9.17 2.29
N LEU A 84 6.54 -8.84 2.03
CA LEU A 84 5.82 -9.20 0.82
C LEU A 84 6.48 -8.61 -0.44
N PHE A 85 6.72 -7.30 -0.46
CA PHE A 85 7.38 -6.65 -1.59
C PHE A 85 8.83 -7.12 -1.76
N ARG A 86 9.58 -7.34 -0.67
CA ARG A 86 10.95 -7.88 -0.76
C ARG A 86 10.95 -9.25 -1.44
N ARG A 87 10.01 -10.15 -1.10
CA ARG A 87 9.86 -11.45 -1.77
C ARG A 87 9.49 -11.29 -3.24
N ALA A 88 8.50 -10.43 -3.54
CA ALA A 88 8.07 -10.15 -4.91
C ALA A 88 9.22 -9.62 -5.78
N TYR A 89 10.00 -8.67 -5.26
CA TYR A 89 11.15 -8.12 -5.97
C TYR A 89 12.28 -9.13 -6.11
N MET A 90 12.54 -10.01 -5.13
CA MET A 90 13.54 -11.08 -5.28
C MET A 90 13.16 -12.06 -6.40
N ILE A 91 11.87 -12.37 -6.55
CA ILE A 91 11.40 -13.26 -7.63
C ILE A 91 11.47 -12.53 -8.99
N GLY A 92 11.08 -11.25 -9.05
CA GLY A 92 11.14 -10.43 -10.26
C GLY A 92 12.54 -9.88 -10.60
N GLN A 93 13.58 -10.19 -9.81
CA GLN A 93 14.94 -9.68 -10.04
C GLN A 93 15.62 -10.23 -11.30
N ILE A 94 14.97 -11.12 -12.06
CA ILE A 94 15.38 -11.56 -13.39
C ILE A 94 15.58 -10.35 -14.34
N ASN A 95 14.88 -9.24 -14.09
CA ASN A 95 14.97 -8.00 -14.88
C ASN A 95 15.99 -6.97 -14.35
N SER A 96 16.63 -7.20 -13.19
CA SER A 96 17.53 -6.23 -12.56
C SER A 96 19.02 -6.42 -12.88
N GLY A 97 19.38 -7.46 -13.64
CA GLY A 97 20.74 -7.58 -14.21
C GLY A 97 21.16 -6.35 -15.03
N PHE A 98 20.20 -5.58 -15.55
CA PHE A 98 20.41 -4.39 -16.37
C PHE A 98 20.22 -3.03 -15.65
N LYS A 99 19.69 -2.99 -14.42
CA LYS A 99 19.51 -1.72 -13.67
C LYS A 99 20.34 -1.76 -12.39
N GLY A 100 21.47 -1.05 -12.44
CA GLY A 100 22.60 -1.13 -11.53
C GLY A 100 22.30 -1.18 -10.02
N LYS A 101 23.16 -1.92 -9.32
CA LYS A 101 23.22 -2.16 -7.86
C LYS A 101 23.01 -0.91 -6.98
N ASN A 102 23.33 0.29 -7.45
CA ASN A 102 23.30 1.53 -6.63
C ASN A 102 21.90 2.05 -6.30
N ARG A 103 20.90 1.87 -7.17
CA ARG A 103 19.53 2.37 -6.93
C ARG A 103 18.80 1.62 -5.79
N ARG A 104 19.30 0.41 -5.47
CA ARG A 104 18.72 -0.49 -4.47
C ARG A 104 18.98 -0.04 -3.02
N ASN A 105 20.09 0.64 -2.76
CA ASN A 105 20.44 1.13 -1.43
C ASN A 105 19.80 2.49 -1.11
N GLU A 106 19.68 3.37 -2.11
CA GLU A 106 19.06 4.68 -1.97
C GLU A 106 17.56 4.59 -1.65
N ILE A 107 16.81 3.80 -2.42
CA ILE A 107 15.36 3.62 -2.21
C ILE A 107 15.10 2.98 -0.84
N ARG A 108 15.95 2.04 -0.41
CA ARG A 108 15.79 1.33 0.88
C ARG A 108 16.07 2.24 2.08
N SER A 109 17.05 3.14 1.98
CA SER A 109 17.38 4.13 3.02
C SER A 109 16.29 5.21 3.14
N ILE A 110 15.83 5.75 2.02
CA ILE A 110 14.76 6.77 2.01
C ILE A 110 13.45 6.18 2.56
N SER A 111 13.10 4.94 2.19
CA SER A 111 11.88 4.29 2.67
C SER A 111 11.89 4.08 4.19
N ILE A 112 13.02 3.69 4.77
CA ILE A 112 13.14 3.45 6.22
C ILE A 112 13.17 4.76 7.00
N ASN A 113 13.88 5.78 6.49
CA ASN A 113 13.95 7.09 7.15
C ASN A 113 12.60 7.82 7.11
N VAL A 114 11.85 7.74 6.00
CA VAL A 114 10.49 8.28 5.91
C VAL A 114 9.55 7.55 6.87
N LEU A 115 9.70 6.24 7.02
CA LEU A 115 8.86 5.42 7.88
C LEU A 115 9.17 5.64 9.37
N LEU A 116 10.45 5.82 9.73
CA LEU A 116 10.89 6.27 11.05
C LEU A 116 10.43 7.69 11.34
N PHE A 117 10.51 8.60 10.36
CA PHE A 117 10.02 9.97 10.50
C PHE A 117 8.50 10.01 10.71
N ILE A 118 7.75 9.19 9.97
CA ILE A 118 6.30 8.99 10.15
C ILE A 118 5.99 8.41 11.54
N LEU A 119 6.74 7.43 12.00
CA LEU A 119 6.58 6.84 13.34
C LEU A 119 6.88 7.87 14.44
N ILE A 120 7.93 8.67 14.26
CA ILE A 120 8.31 9.76 15.18
C ILE A 120 7.24 10.84 15.21
N LEU A 121 6.71 11.26 14.06
CA LEU A 121 5.60 12.22 13.99
C LEU A 121 4.33 11.66 14.63
N PHE A 122 4.02 10.38 14.43
CA PHE A 122 2.89 9.71 15.05
C PHE A 122 3.03 9.65 16.59
N LEU A 123 4.20 9.24 17.10
CA LEU A 123 4.48 9.22 18.53
C LEU A 123 4.52 10.62 19.15
N ALA A 124 5.06 11.61 18.43
CA ALA A 124 5.06 13.01 18.86
C ALA A 124 3.66 13.62 18.86
N SER A 125 2.80 13.21 17.91
CA SER A 125 1.40 13.66 17.83
C SER A 125 0.55 13.20 19.01
N GLY A 126 0.88 12.04 19.62
CA GLY A 126 0.23 11.57 20.83
C GLY A 126 0.62 12.30 22.12
N ILE A 127 1.67 13.14 22.06
CA ILE A 127 2.08 14.02 23.17
C ILE A 127 1.31 15.35 23.15
N LEU A 128 0.74 15.73 22.00
CA LEU A 128 0.02 16.99 21.80
C LEU A 128 -1.50 16.76 21.95
N LYS A 129 -2.15 17.49 22.86
CA LYS A 129 -3.59 17.34 23.13
C LYS A 129 -4.45 17.95 22.02
N TYR A 130 -5.51 17.24 21.64
CA TYR A 130 -6.52 17.64 20.66
C TYR A 130 -5.94 18.06 19.29
N PRO A 131 -6.19 19.24 18.69
CA PRO A 131 -6.23 19.35 17.22
C PRO A 131 -4.89 19.11 16.51
N GLU A 132 -3.74 19.38 17.15
CA GLU A 132 -2.43 19.19 16.52
C GLU A 132 -2.09 17.72 16.29
N GLY A 133 -2.54 16.83 17.18
CA GLY A 133 -2.32 15.39 17.07
C GLY A 133 -3.01 14.79 15.82
N VAL A 134 -4.21 15.30 15.52
CA VAL A 134 -5.01 14.91 14.36
C VAL A 134 -4.38 15.40 13.05
N ILE A 135 -3.85 16.62 13.04
CA ILE A 135 -3.14 17.17 11.87
C ILE A 135 -1.87 16.35 11.58
N GLY A 136 -1.13 15.95 12.60
CA GLY A 136 0.05 15.07 12.46
C GLY A 136 -0.32 13.70 11.87
N LEU A 137 -1.38 13.08 12.37
CA LEU A 137 -1.95 11.84 11.85
C LEU A 137 -2.38 11.97 10.38
N PHE A 138 -3.04 13.08 10.02
CA PHE A 138 -3.42 13.37 8.63
C PHE A 138 -2.20 13.50 7.71
N PHE A 139 -1.15 14.21 8.13
CA PHE A 139 0.09 14.34 7.36
C PHE A 139 0.79 13.00 7.14
N VAL A 140 0.84 12.14 8.17
CA VAL A 140 1.35 10.77 8.08
C VAL A 140 0.58 9.97 7.03
N LEU A 141 -0.75 10.02 7.08
CA LEU A 141 -1.63 9.34 6.13
C LEU A 141 -1.42 9.84 4.70
N VAL A 142 -1.23 11.14 4.49
CA VAL A 142 -0.90 11.74 3.18
C VAL A 142 0.48 11.27 2.67
N LEU A 143 1.49 11.16 3.53
CA LEU A 143 2.81 10.66 3.14
C LEU A 143 2.77 9.19 2.72
N ILE A 144 2.04 8.35 3.47
CA ILE A 144 1.81 6.94 3.09
C ILE A 144 1.11 6.86 1.74
N TYR A 145 0.10 7.71 1.53
CA TYR A 145 -0.63 7.80 0.27
C TYR A 145 0.28 8.17 -0.91
N ILE A 146 1.11 9.21 -0.77
CA ILE A 146 2.08 9.62 -1.82
C ILE A 146 3.09 8.50 -2.09
N GLY A 147 3.57 7.83 -1.04
CA GLY A 147 4.46 6.68 -1.15
C GLY A 147 3.82 5.53 -1.93
N MET A 148 2.55 5.21 -1.63
CA MET A 148 1.76 4.21 -2.35
C MET A 148 1.61 4.58 -3.83
N LEU A 149 1.20 5.82 -4.14
CA LEU A 149 1.02 6.29 -5.53
C LEU A 149 2.32 6.13 -6.33
N SER A 150 3.43 6.59 -5.74
CA SER A 150 4.76 6.52 -6.36
C SER A 150 5.19 5.07 -6.58
N GLY A 151 4.96 4.19 -5.60
CA GLY A 151 5.26 2.77 -5.68
C GLY A 151 4.46 2.05 -6.77
N ILE A 152 3.16 2.31 -6.87
CA ILE A 152 2.29 1.72 -7.91
C ILE A 152 2.77 2.16 -9.30
N LYS A 153 2.98 3.46 -9.51
CA LYS A 153 3.40 4.00 -10.80
C LYS A 153 4.76 3.44 -11.23
N GLN A 154 5.71 3.33 -10.31
CA GLN A 154 7.03 2.77 -10.60
C GLN A 154 7.00 1.25 -10.88
N SER A 155 6.10 0.50 -10.24
CA SER A 155 6.05 -0.96 -10.36
C SER A 155 5.19 -1.44 -11.54
N MET A 156 4.06 -0.80 -11.84
CA MET A 156 3.16 -1.22 -12.92
C MET A 156 3.27 -0.39 -14.20
N GLY A 157 3.96 0.76 -14.17
CA GLY A 157 4.09 1.69 -15.32
C GLY A 157 2.82 2.49 -15.64
N LYS A 158 1.64 1.92 -15.40
CA LYS A 158 0.34 2.59 -15.42
C LYS A 158 -0.35 2.41 -14.06
N PHE A 159 -1.21 3.35 -13.70
CA PHE A 159 -1.98 3.28 -12.48
C PHE A 159 -3.17 2.33 -12.69
N PRO A 160 -3.28 1.22 -11.95
CA PRO A 160 -4.33 0.24 -12.15
C PRO A 160 -5.64 0.73 -11.52
N PHE A 161 -6.78 0.23 -12.00
CA PHE A 161 -8.11 0.63 -11.54
C PHE A 161 -8.31 0.42 -10.03
N GLU A 162 -7.82 -0.70 -9.48
CA GLU A 162 -7.90 -0.95 -8.03
C GLU A 162 -7.10 0.05 -7.19
N GLY A 163 -6.04 0.61 -7.77
CA GLY A 163 -5.28 1.71 -7.19
C GLY A 163 -6.13 2.97 -7.11
N TYR A 164 -6.85 3.32 -8.18
CA TYR A 164 -7.75 4.49 -8.17
C TYR A 164 -8.89 4.34 -7.15
N LEU A 165 -9.49 3.16 -7.05
CA LEU A 165 -10.55 2.88 -6.08
C LEU A 165 -10.06 3.03 -4.63
N SER A 166 -8.95 2.36 -4.29
CA SER A 166 -8.38 2.41 -2.94
C SER A 166 -7.92 3.83 -2.58
N SER A 167 -7.29 4.53 -3.52
CA SER A 167 -6.88 5.91 -3.36
C SER A 167 -8.07 6.86 -3.16
N GLY A 168 -9.12 6.73 -3.97
CA GLY A 168 -10.32 7.55 -3.85
C GLY A 168 -11.05 7.32 -2.53
N ALA A 169 -11.20 6.06 -2.11
CA ALA A 169 -11.80 5.71 -0.83
C ALA A 169 -11.03 6.26 0.37
N PHE A 170 -9.69 6.21 0.29
CA PHE A 170 -8.82 6.78 1.31
C PHE A 170 -8.96 8.30 1.40
N LEU A 171 -8.88 9.00 0.26
CA LEU A 171 -9.06 10.46 0.21
C LEU A 171 -10.44 10.89 0.71
N PHE A 172 -11.49 10.20 0.29
CA PHE A 172 -12.85 10.45 0.76
C PHE A 172 -12.92 10.32 2.28
N SER A 173 -12.40 9.22 2.84
CA SER A 173 -12.44 8.98 4.28
C SER A 173 -11.62 10.01 5.05
N ALA A 174 -10.46 10.40 4.53
CA ALA A 174 -9.61 11.43 5.13
C ALA A 174 -10.30 12.80 5.12
N VAL A 175 -10.87 13.22 3.99
CA VAL A 175 -11.59 14.51 3.88
C VAL A 175 -12.84 14.50 4.76
N SER A 176 -13.66 13.46 4.69
CA SER A 176 -14.88 13.33 5.49
C SER A 176 -14.57 13.27 6.98
N SER A 177 -13.47 12.65 7.38
CA SER A 177 -12.99 12.67 8.77
C SER A 177 -12.62 14.07 9.24
N THR A 178 -11.89 14.81 8.41
CA THR A 178 -11.55 16.21 8.69
C THR A 178 -12.81 17.07 8.84
N VAL A 179 -13.77 16.92 7.92
CA VAL A 179 -15.07 17.62 8.00
C VAL A 179 -15.85 17.21 9.25
N SER A 180 -15.87 15.92 9.58
CA SER A 180 -16.53 15.37 10.77
C SER A 180 -16.02 16.00 12.06
N LEU A 181 -14.71 16.26 12.15
CA LEU A 181 -14.09 16.94 13.29
C LEU A 181 -14.57 18.39 13.43
N PHE A 182 -14.68 19.14 12.32
CA PHE A 182 -15.18 20.52 12.36
C PHE A 182 -16.67 20.61 12.70
N LEU A 183 -17.45 19.58 12.37
CA LEU A 183 -18.89 19.52 12.62
C LEU A 183 -19.24 18.84 13.96
N ASN A 184 -18.24 18.46 14.78
CA ASN A 184 -18.43 17.75 16.05
C ASN A 184 -19.27 16.46 15.93
N TYR A 185 -19.20 15.78 14.78
CA TYR A 185 -19.77 14.45 14.66
C TYR A 185 -18.95 13.46 15.51
N GLY A 186 -19.62 12.64 16.31
CA GLY A 186 -18.98 11.70 17.23
C GLY A 186 -18.19 10.59 16.54
N TYR A 187 -17.36 9.88 17.34
CA TYR A 187 -16.45 8.81 16.90
C TYR A 187 -17.11 7.69 16.07
N VAL A 188 -18.42 7.45 16.24
CA VAL A 188 -19.19 6.48 15.46
C VAL A 188 -19.20 6.82 13.95
N VAL A 189 -19.40 8.09 13.59
CA VAL A 189 -19.42 8.53 12.19
C VAL A 189 -18.04 8.37 11.57
N TYR A 190 -16.99 8.70 12.33
CA TYR A 190 -15.60 8.50 11.92
C TYR A 190 -15.33 7.01 11.62
N GLY A 191 -15.66 6.11 12.54
CA GLY A 191 -15.46 4.67 12.36
C GLY A 191 -16.20 4.11 11.15
N LEU A 192 -17.45 4.52 10.91
CA LEU A 192 -18.24 4.06 9.76
C LEU A 192 -17.62 4.48 8.42
N LEU A 193 -17.12 5.71 8.30
CA LEU A 193 -16.46 6.19 7.08
C LEU A 193 -15.22 5.36 6.75
N TRP A 194 -14.40 5.06 7.76
CA TRP A 194 -13.21 4.24 7.57
C TRP A 194 -13.51 2.76 7.33
N LEU A 195 -14.61 2.22 7.86
CA LEU A 195 -15.09 0.88 7.52
C LEU A 195 -15.50 0.77 6.05
N VAL A 196 -16.16 1.80 5.49
CA VAL A 196 -16.43 1.87 4.04
C VAL A 196 -15.12 1.89 3.25
N SER A 197 -14.12 2.66 3.71
CA SER A 197 -12.79 2.67 3.11
C SER A 197 -12.16 1.28 3.09
N SER A 198 -12.18 0.58 4.22
CA SER A 198 -11.65 -0.77 4.35
C SER A 198 -12.34 -1.75 3.39
N ALA A 199 -13.68 -1.69 3.28
CA ALA A 199 -14.42 -2.53 2.34
C ALA A 199 -13.99 -2.30 0.88
N ILE A 200 -13.77 -1.04 0.48
CA ILE A 200 -13.26 -0.72 -0.86
C ILE A 200 -11.83 -1.22 -1.04
N TRP A 201 -10.97 -1.13 -0.03
CA TRP A 201 -9.61 -1.69 -0.09
C TRP A 201 -9.62 -3.22 -0.20
N PHE A 202 -10.50 -3.93 0.52
CA PHE A 202 -10.70 -5.37 0.32
C PHE A 202 -11.15 -5.69 -1.10
N LEU A 203 -12.09 -4.91 -1.65
CA LEU A 203 -12.55 -5.04 -3.02
C LEU A 203 -11.41 -4.82 -4.03
N SER A 204 -10.58 -3.80 -3.84
CA SER A 204 -9.37 -3.54 -4.64
C SER A 204 -8.40 -4.72 -4.58
N GLY A 205 -8.18 -5.30 -3.40
CA GLY A 205 -7.38 -6.51 -3.22
C GLY A 205 -7.95 -7.69 -4.01
N TYR A 206 -9.26 -7.92 -3.91
CA TYR A 206 -9.95 -8.98 -4.63
C TYR A 206 -9.87 -8.80 -6.15
N ILE A 207 -10.13 -7.59 -6.67
CA ILE A 207 -10.00 -7.28 -8.10
C ILE A 207 -8.59 -7.56 -8.59
N SER A 208 -7.58 -7.13 -7.85
CA SER A 208 -6.18 -7.34 -8.22
C SER A 208 -5.81 -8.83 -8.29
N LEU A 209 -6.26 -9.63 -7.31
CA LEU A 209 -6.03 -11.08 -7.30
C LEU A 209 -6.82 -11.84 -8.37
N ARG A 210 -8.07 -11.41 -8.65
CA ARG A 210 -8.89 -11.95 -9.73
C ARG A 210 -8.24 -11.70 -11.09
N ASP A 211 -7.78 -10.48 -11.32
CA ASP A 211 -7.12 -10.10 -12.57
C ASP A 211 -5.77 -10.83 -12.70
N TYR A 212 -5.00 -10.96 -11.61
CA TYR A 212 -3.84 -11.86 -11.58
C TYR A 212 -4.18 -13.29 -12.03
N ARG A 213 -5.28 -13.87 -11.53
CA ARG A 213 -5.72 -15.22 -11.93
C ARG A 213 -6.05 -15.30 -13.42
N LYS A 214 -6.69 -14.26 -13.99
CA LYS A 214 -6.94 -14.18 -15.44
C LYS A 214 -5.63 -14.13 -16.24
N MET A 215 -4.65 -13.34 -15.77
CA MET A 215 -3.33 -13.26 -16.41
C MET A 215 -2.57 -14.60 -16.39
N VAL A 216 -2.71 -15.38 -15.32
CA VAL A 216 -2.10 -16.73 -15.21
C VAL A 216 -2.80 -17.72 -16.14
N ASN A 217 -4.13 -17.66 -16.23
CA ASN A 217 -4.92 -18.59 -17.05
C ASN A 217 -4.97 -18.22 -18.55
N GLY A 218 -4.22 -17.21 -18.98
CA GLY A 218 -4.19 -16.77 -20.38
C GLY A 218 -5.45 -16.08 -20.89
N ALA A 219 -6.38 -15.72 -20.00
CA ALA A 219 -7.68 -15.12 -20.34
C ALA A 219 -7.66 -13.58 -20.35
N ASP A 220 -6.49 -12.95 -20.20
CA ASP A 220 -6.35 -11.50 -20.11
C ASP A 220 -5.71 -10.94 -21.39
N GLU A 221 -6.53 -10.40 -22.30
CA GLU A 221 -6.10 -9.77 -23.54
C GLU A 221 -5.42 -8.41 -23.32
N SER A 222 -5.55 -7.80 -22.13
CA SER A 222 -4.96 -6.50 -21.81
C SER A 222 -3.42 -6.48 -21.73
N LEU A 223 -2.79 -7.65 -21.83
CA LEU A 223 -1.34 -7.85 -21.93
C LEU A 223 -0.85 -8.05 -23.37
N ARG A 224 -1.73 -7.96 -24.38
CA ARG A 224 -1.30 -7.74 -25.77
C ARG A 224 -0.77 -6.31 -25.84
N VAL A 225 0.55 -6.21 -25.83
CA VAL A 225 1.25 -4.98 -26.17
C VAL A 225 1.09 -4.87 -27.67
N ASP A 226 0.23 -3.97 -28.13
CA ASP A 226 0.24 -3.49 -29.51
C ASP A 226 1.58 -2.80 -29.82
#